data_AF-A0A5B1QKH3-F1
#
_entry.id   AF-A0A5B1QKH3-F1
#
_cell.length_a   1.000
_cell.length_b   1.000
_cell.length_c   1.000
_cell.angle_alpha   90.00
_cell.angle_beta   90.00
_cell.angle_gamma   90.00
#
_symmetry.space_group_name_H-M   'P 1'
#
loop_
_entity.id
_entity.type
_entity.pdbx_description
1 polymer ?
#
loop_
_entity_poly.entity_id
_entity_poly.type
_entity_poly.pdbx_seq_one_letter_code
_entity_poly.pdbx_strand_id
1 'polypeptide(L)' 'PDMNIIEHAWEMLDCAVRHRDHCPSSLEELWEALQEEWAKLDVQAIHHLYESMPRQVEALLEAKGGYTKY' A
#
# COMPACT_ATOMS: atom_id res chain seq x y z
N PRO A 1 5.50 -13.38 5.93
CA PRO A 1 5.55 -12.66 4.64
C PRO A 1 4.20 -12.00 4.43
N ASP A 2 4.16 -10.68 4.58
CA ASP A 2 2.91 -9.92 4.53
C ASP A 2 2.45 -9.85 3.07
N MET A 3 1.62 -10.83 2.69
CA MET A 3 1.06 -11.00 1.34
C MET A 3 -0.11 -10.05 1.05
N ASN A 4 -0.33 -9.09 1.93
CA ASN A 4 -1.52 -8.29 1.88
C ASN A 4 -1.26 -7.06 1.02
N ILE A 5 -1.61 -7.15 -0.27
CA ILE A 5 -1.52 -6.03 -1.22
C ILE A 5 -2.14 -4.76 -0.64
N ILE A 6 -3.20 -4.93 0.16
CA ILE A 6 -3.88 -3.80 0.81
C ILE A 6 -2.99 -3.10 1.83
N GLU A 7 -2.09 -3.80 2.52
CA GLU A 7 -1.16 -3.20 3.50
C GLU A 7 -0.13 -2.32 2.81
N HIS A 8 0.40 -2.73 1.66
CA HIS A 8 1.23 -1.85 0.86
C HIS A 8 0.46 -0.63 0.34
N ALA A 9 -0.80 -0.78 -0.07
CA ALA A 9 -1.62 0.36 -0.47
C ALA A 9 -1.87 1.31 0.71
N TRP A 10 -2.10 0.79 1.91
CA TRP A 10 -2.24 1.57 3.14
C TRP A 10 -0.95 2.29 3.54
N GLU A 11 0.20 1.63 3.40
CA GLU A 11 1.51 2.22 3.68
C GLU A 11 1.82 3.38 2.72
N MET A 12 1.52 3.20 1.43
CA MET A 12 1.64 4.26 0.43
C MET A 12 0.73 5.45 0.77
N LEU A 13 -0.51 5.18 1.19
CA LEU A 13 -1.47 6.21 1.58
C LEU A 13 -1.03 6.97 2.85
N ASP A 14 -0.60 6.25 3.89
CA ASP A 14 -0.10 6.85 5.14
C ASP A 14 1.14 7.71 4.86
N CYS A 15 2.06 7.23 4.02
CA CYS A 15 3.21 8.00 3.58
C CYS A 15 2.80 9.29 2.84
N ALA A 16 1.85 9.20 1.92
CA ALA A 16 1.35 10.35 1.14
C ALA A 16 0.67 11.40 2.03
N VAL A 17 -0.18 10.97 2.97
CA VAL A 17 -0.84 11.88 3.91
C VAL A 17 0.16 12.56 4.84
N ARG A 18 1.18 11.84 5.33
CA ARG A 18 2.25 12.43 6.17
C ARG A 18 3.15 13.40 5.43
N HIS A 19 3.30 13.25 4.12
CA HIS A 19 4.10 14.17 3.29
C HIS A 19 3.33 15.42 2.84
N ARG A 20 2.05 15.57 3.21
CA ARG A 20 1.31 16.79 2.92
C ARG A 20 1.89 17.98 3.69
N ASP A 21 2.03 19.10 2.98
CA ASP A 21 2.40 20.39 3.59
C ASP A 21 1.37 20.85 4.63
N HIS A 22 0.09 20.52 4.41
CA HIS A 22 -0.98 20.82 5.35
C HIS A 22 -1.34 19.56 6.13
N CYS A 23 -0.98 19.55 7.42
CA CYS A 23 -1.41 18.49 8.33
C CYS A 23 -2.89 18.70 8.68
N PRO A 24 -3.78 17.73 8.39
CA PRO A 24 -5.19 17.87 8.70
C PRO A 24 -5.39 18.07 10.22
N SER A 25 -6.14 19.09 10.57
CA SER A 25 -6.38 19.53 11.96
C SER A 25 -7.71 19.02 12.51
N SER A 26 -8.57 18.48 11.64
CA SER A 26 -9.87 17.90 11.95
C SER A 26 -10.08 16.54 11.28
N LEU A 27 -11.04 15.76 11.79
CA LEU A 27 -11.41 14.46 11.21
C LEU A 27 -11.95 14.59 9.77
N GLU A 28 -12.67 15.67 9.48
CA GLU A 28 -13.17 15.95 8.13
C GLU A 28 -12.02 16.26 7.16
N GLU A 29 -11.08 17.13 7.56
CA GLU A 29 -9.88 17.43 6.76
C GLU A 29 -9.03 16.17 6.54
N LEU A 30 -8.92 15.30 7.54
CA LEU A 30 -8.21 14.03 7.40
C LEU A 30 -8.91 13.11 6.40
N TRP A 31 -10.24 13.04 6.44
CA TRP A 31 -11.03 12.24 5.52
C TRP A 31 -10.96 12.76 4.08
N GLU A 32 -10.99 14.07 3.88
CA GLU A 32 -10.77 14.68 2.56
C GLU A 32 -9.35 14.43 2.07
N ALA A 33 -8.34 14.59 2.94
CA ALA A 33 -6.96 14.35 2.59
C ALA A 33 -6.68 12.90 2.16
N LEU A 34 -7.27 11.94 2.87
CA LEU A 34 -7.19 10.53 2.51
C LEU A 34 -7.80 10.26 1.14
N GLN A 35 -8.97 10.83 0.84
CA GLN A 35 -9.62 10.64 -0.47
C GLN A 35 -8.81 11.27 -1.62
N GLU A 36 -8.26 12.46 -1.39
CA GLU A 36 -7.43 13.15 -2.39
C GLU A 36 -6.13 12.40 -2.66
N GLU A 37 -5.41 11.97 -1.62
CA GLU A 37 -4.19 11.17 -1.80
C GLU A 37 -4.49 9.78 -2.39
N TRP A 38 -5.60 9.17 -1.99
CA TRP A 38 -6.06 7.91 -2.58
C TRP A 38 -6.36 8.05 -4.08
N ALA A 39 -6.97 9.17 -4.50
CA ALA A 39 -7.22 9.45 -5.91
C ALA A 39 -5.95 9.75 -6.71
N LYS A 40 -4.88 10.24 -6.05
CA LYS A 40 -3.57 10.49 -6.65
C LYS A 40 -2.69 9.24 -6.72
N LEU A 41 -3.00 8.19 -5.97
CA LEU A 41 -2.25 6.95 -6.03
C LEU A 41 -2.25 6.43 -7.47
N ASP A 42 -1.06 6.14 -7.97
CA ASP A 42 -0.89 5.64 -9.31
C ASP A 42 -1.47 4.23 -9.42
N VAL A 43 -2.59 4.10 -10.12
CA VAL A 43 -3.26 2.83 -10.40
C VAL A 43 -2.30 1.86 -11.11
N GLN A 44 -1.29 2.35 -11.83
CA GLN A 44 -0.25 1.51 -12.44
C GLN A 44 0.67 0.87 -11.38
N ALA A 45 0.99 1.57 -10.30
CA ALA A 45 1.77 1.01 -9.20
C ALA A 45 0.98 -0.11 -8.50
N ILE A 46 -0.33 0.09 -8.32
CA ILE A 46 -1.23 -0.93 -7.78
C ILE A 46 -1.33 -2.12 -8.74
N HIS A 47 -1.45 -1.88 -10.05
CA HIS A 47 -1.50 -2.95 -11.06
C HIS A 47 -0.21 -3.78 -11.09
N HIS A 48 0.96 -3.13 -10.99
CA HIS A 48 2.24 -3.83 -10.91
C HIS A 48 2.36 -4.70 -9.64
N LEU A 49 1.82 -4.23 -8.51
CA LEU A 49 1.70 -5.04 -7.29
C LEU A 49 0.83 -6.27 -7.53
N TYR A 50 -0.34 -6.13 -8.17
CA TYR A 50 -1.18 -7.27 -8.57
C TYR A 50 -0.47 -8.24 -9.50
N GLU A 51 0.29 -7.76 -10.48
CA GLU A 51 1.08 -8.61 -11.39
C GLU A 51 2.20 -9.37 -10.68
N SER A 52 2.71 -8.83 -9.56
CA SER A 52 3.75 -9.46 -8.76
C SER A 52 3.21 -10.57 -7.83
N MET A 53 1.90 -10.62 -7.58
CA MET A 53 1.28 -11.58 -6.66
C MET A 53 1.50 -13.05 -6.99
N PRO A 54 1.39 -13.52 -8.25
CA PRO A 54 1.65 -14.92 -8.56
C PRO A 54 3.07 -15.34 -8.16
N ARG A 55 4.06 -14.46 -8.36
CA ARG A 55 5.46 -14.70 -8.00
C ARG A 55 5.68 -14.70 -6.49
N GLN A 56 4.98 -13.83 -5.76
CA GLN A 56 5.05 -13.81 -4.29
C GLN A 56 4.40 -15.06 -3.68
N VAL A 57 3.25 -15.49 -4.20
CA VAL A 57 2.57 -16.72 -3.79
C VAL A 57 3.47 -17.94 -4.04
N GLU A 58 4.13 -17.99 -5.21
CA GLU A 58 5.07 -19.05 -5.55
C GLU A 58 6.29 -19.05 -4.62
N ALA A 59 6.86 -17.88 -4.30
CA ALA A 59 7.95 -17.75 -3.34
C ALA A 59 7.55 -18.19 -1.91
N LEU A 60 6.31 -17.96 -1.49
CA LEU A 60 5.79 -18.45 -0.20
C LEU A 60 5.61 -19.97 -0.18
N LEU A 61 5.11 -20.54 -1.28
CA LEU A 61 4.98 -21.98 -1.44
C LEU A 61 6.36 -22.65 -1.41
N GLU A 62 7.36 -22.08 -2.10
CA GLU A 62 8.75 -22.56 -2.05
C GLU A 62 9.38 -22.41 -0.68
N ALA A 63 9.06 -21.34 0.05
CA ALA A 63 9.55 -21.13 1.41
C ALA A 63 8.98 -22.13 2.43
N LYS A 64 7.95 -22.93 2.07
CA LYS A 64 7.26 -23.86 2.98
C LYS A 64 6.86 -23.21 4.32
N GLY A 65 6.50 -21.93 4.31
CA GLY A 65 6.18 -21.15 5.51
C GLY A 65 7.38 -20.55 6.27
N GLY A 66 8.60 -20.65 5.75
CA GLY A 66 9.78 -19.95 6.25
C GLY A 66 9.83 -18.47 5.85
N TYR A 67 10.64 -17.67 6.55
CA TYR A 67 10.84 -16.24 6.29
C TYR A 67 11.40 -16.03 4.88
N THR A 68 10.62 -15.38 4.02
CA THR A 68 11.11 -14.80 2.77
C THR A 68 11.54 -13.35 3.03
N LYS A 69 12.45 -12.83 2.20
CA LYS A 69 13.16 -11.55 2.39
C LYS A 69 12.31 -10.31 2.06
N TYR A 70 10.99 -10.48 2.05
CA TYR A 70 9.97 -9.45 1.84
C TYR A 70 9.18 -9.31 3.14
#